data_AF-A0AA89AYQ4-F1
#
_entry.id   AF-A0AA89AYQ4-F1
#
_cell.length_a   1.000
_cell.length_b   1.000
_cell.length_c   1.000
_cell.angle_alpha   90.00
_cell.angle_beta   90.00
_cell.angle_gamma   90.00
#
_symmetry.space_group_name_H-M   'P 1'
#
loop_
_entity.id
_entity.type
_entity.pdbx_description
1 polymer ?
#
loop_
_entity_poly.entity_id
_entity_poly.type
_entity_poly.pdbx_seq_one_letter_code
_entity_poly.pdbx_strand_id
1 'polypeptide(L)'
;MSVEGEESRQQWICGKAGGGVNLQRVSSIVRDIGEQPCLHQSPIKVVITISKMLKPEKWQAVFDNDGKALGFQKALKLIVLGGVDPSIRPEVWEFLLGCYSLSSTAEYRRELRTAR
;
A
#
# COMPACT_ATOMS: atom_id res chain seq x y z
N MET A 1 -30.08 20.10 18.63
CA MET A 1 -29.33 18.95 19.19
C MET A 1 -28.14 18.73 18.27
N SER A 2 -27.02 19.36 18.60
CA SER A 2 -25.79 19.29 17.83
C SER A 2 -25.06 18.00 18.21
N VAL A 3 -24.78 17.16 17.24
CA VAL A 3 -24.01 15.91 17.41
C VAL A 3 -22.64 16.19 16.84
N GLU A 4 -21.76 16.74 17.68
CA GLU A 4 -20.34 16.89 17.37
C GLU A 4 -19.62 15.64 17.91
N GLY A 5 -19.26 14.74 16.98
CA GLY A 5 -18.52 13.53 17.28
C GLY A 5 -17.04 13.84 17.48
N GLU A 6 -16.65 14.02 18.74
CA GLU A 6 -15.26 14.19 19.15
C GLU A 6 -14.58 12.81 19.29
N GLU A 7 -13.77 12.47 18.30
CA GLU A 7 -12.98 11.23 18.23
C GLU A 7 -11.92 11.19 19.32
N SER A 8 -12.18 10.40 20.36
CA SER A 8 -11.35 10.30 21.56
C SER A 8 -10.02 9.63 21.24
N ARG A 9 -8.92 10.41 21.29
CA ARG A 9 -7.54 9.90 21.29
C ARG A 9 -7.35 8.96 22.49
N GLN A 10 -7.20 7.67 22.22
CA GLN A 10 -6.93 6.68 23.25
C GLN A 10 -5.52 6.89 23.82
N GLN A 11 -5.49 7.57 24.97
CA GLN A 11 -4.36 7.70 25.88
C GLN A 11 -4.07 6.33 26.49
N TRP A 12 -2.94 5.74 26.16
CA TRP A 12 -2.50 4.50 26.79
C TRP A 12 -2.04 4.79 28.23
N ILE A 13 -2.67 4.13 29.20
CA ILE A 13 -2.32 4.22 30.62
C ILE A 13 -1.14 3.29 30.89
N CYS A 14 -0.01 3.85 31.32
CA CYS A 14 1.16 3.09 31.76
C CYS A 14 0.96 2.66 33.23
N GLY A 15 0.89 1.35 33.48
CA GLY A 15 0.78 0.78 34.82
C GLY A 15 2.01 1.07 35.69
N LYS A 16 1.77 1.45 36.95
CA LYS A 16 2.78 1.89 37.93
C LYS A 16 3.46 0.72 38.65
N ALA A 17 4.79 0.75 38.58
CA ALA A 17 5.86 0.22 39.44
C ALA A 17 5.62 -0.95 40.43
N GLY A 18 6.49 -1.96 40.34
CA GLY A 18 6.80 -2.88 41.45
C GLY A 18 7.84 -3.93 41.08
N GLY A 19 9.11 -3.69 41.36
CA GLY A 19 10.17 -4.70 41.24
C GLY A 19 11.56 -4.10 41.12
N GLY A 20 12.26 -3.93 42.25
CA GLY A 20 13.67 -3.54 42.25
C GLY A 20 14.52 -4.66 41.64
N VAL A 21 15.05 -4.45 40.44
CA VAL A 21 16.03 -5.34 39.82
C VAL A 21 17.44 -4.80 40.05
N ASN A 22 18.36 -5.70 40.38
CA ASN A 22 19.76 -5.37 40.61
C ASN A 22 20.43 -4.91 39.30
N LEU A 23 20.73 -3.61 39.21
CA LEU A 23 21.21 -2.91 38.02
C LEU A 23 22.58 -3.40 37.51
N GLN A 24 23.34 -4.11 38.34
CA GLN A 24 24.70 -4.56 38.02
C GLN A 24 24.70 -5.70 36.99
N ARG A 25 23.69 -6.57 37.04
CA ARG A 25 23.55 -7.73 36.15
C ARG A 25 22.96 -7.37 34.78
N VAL A 26 22.17 -6.29 34.74
CA VAL A 26 21.57 -5.76 33.50
C VAL A 26 22.66 -5.21 32.58
N SER A 27 23.69 -4.56 33.14
CA SER A 27 24.82 -4.02 32.37
C SER A 27 25.61 -5.08 31.59
N SER A 28 25.68 -6.32 32.09
CA SER A 28 26.39 -7.40 31.39
C SER A 28 25.59 -7.98 30.23
N ILE A 29 24.25 -7.99 30.31
CA ILE A 29 23.37 -8.47 29.24
C ILE A 29 23.29 -7.43 28.12
N VAL A 30 23.26 -6.13 28.47
CA VAL A 30 23.27 -5.03 27.50
C VAL A 30 24.55 -5.00 26.65
N ARG A 31 25.68 -5.47 27.20
CA ARG A 31 26.96 -5.50 26.49
C ARG A 31 27.08 -6.64 25.47
N ASP A 32 26.17 -7.60 25.49
CA ASP A 32 26.13 -8.73 24.54
C ASP A 32 25.14 -8.50 23.37
N ILE A 33 24.22 -7.54 23.51
CA ILE A 33 23.28 -7.14 22.44
C ILE A 33 24.00 -6.32 21.35
N GLY A 34 25.18 -5.78 21.63
CA GLY A 34 25.96 -4.97 20.69
C GLY A 34 26.69 -5.75 19.58
N GLU A 35 26.80 -7.08 19.69
CA GLU A 35 27.63 -7.89 18.79
C GLU A 35 26.91 -9.18 18.36
N GLN A 36 25.67 -9.05 17.91
CA GLN A 36 25.12 -10.03 16.98
C GLN A 36 25.12 -9.40 15.59
N PRO A 37 25.95 -9.90 14.63
CA PRO A 37 25.92 -9.44 13.26
C PRO A 37 24.62 -9.98 12.63
N CYS A 38 23.52 -9.29 12.90
CA CYS A 38 22.29 -9.49 12.18
C CYS A 38 22.56 -9.14 10.72
N LEU A 39 22.42 -10.16 9.89
CA LEU A 39 22.31 -10.09 8.45
C LEU A 39 23.62 -9.78 7.73
N HIS A 40 24.37 -10.85 7.46
CA HIS A 40 24.91 -11.02 6.10
C HIS A 40 23.72 -11.10 5.13
N GLN A 41 23.04 -9.97 4.93
CA GLN A 41 22.22 -9.77 3.76
C GLN A 41 23.25 -9.73 2.63
N SER A 42 23.47 -10.89 2.00
CA SER A 42 24.10 -10.93 0.69
C SER A 42 23.49 -9.77 -0.08
N PRO A 43 24.27 -8.80 -0.62
CA PRO A 43 23.69 -7.73 -1.38
C PRO A 43 23.11 -8.38 -2.62
N ILE A 44 21.85 -8.80 -2.54
CA ILE A 44 21.05 -9.17 -3.70
C ILE A 44 20.90 -7.83 -4.41
N LYS A 45 21.82 -7.57 -5.33
CA LYS A 45 21.71 -6.48 -6.29
C LYS A 45 20.60 -6.86 -7.25
N VAL A 46 19.35 -6.82 -6.78
CA VAL A 46 18.22 -6.86 -7.69
C VAL A 46 18.26 -5.52 -8.41
N VAL A 47 18.85 -5.52 -9.59
CA VAL A 47 18.75 -4.40 -10.52
C VAL A 47 17.32 -4.42 -11.04
N ILE A 48 16.39 -3.87 -10.26
CA ILE A 48 15.04 -3.61 -10.72
C ILE A 48 15.14 -2.40 -11.63
N THR A 49 14.98 -2.61 -12.93
CA THR A 49 14.78 -1.51 -13.87
C THR A 49 13.44 -0.87 -13.55
N ILE A 50 13.48 0.27 -12.86
CA ILE A 50 12.27 1.05 -12.54
C ILE A 50 11.64 1.46 -13.86
N SER A 51 10.44 0.94 -14.10
CA SER A 51 9.69 1.28 -15.30
C SER A 51 9.08 2.67 -15.14
N LYS A 52 8.81 3.38 -16.25
CA LYS A 52 8.09 4.66 -16.18
C LYS A 52 6.70 4.41 -15.60
N MET A 53 6.21 5.36 -14.79
CA MET A 53 4.86 5.33 -14.22
C MET A 53 3.80 5.09 -15.31
N LEU A 54 2.74 4.37 -14.95
CA LEU A 54 1.60 4.17 -15.84
C LEU A 54 0.91 5.51 -16.12
N LYS A 55 1.02 5.97 -17.36
CA LYS A 55 0.41 7.21 -17.85
C LYS A 55 -1.05 7.03 -18.26
N PRO A 56 -1.87 8.10 -18.28
CA PRO A 56 -3.26 8.06 -18.72
C PRO A 56 -3.43 7.46 -20.12
N GLU A 57 -2.59 7.87 -21.07
CA GLU A 57 -2.66 7.38 -22.46
C GLU A 57 -2.45 5.86 -22.55
N LYS A 58 -1.55 5.32 -21.72
CA LYS A 58 -1.27 3.88 -21.66
C LYS A 58 -2.36 3.12 -20.92
N TRP A 59 -2.99 3.76 -19.94
CA TRP A 59 -4.13 3.20 -19.23
C TRP A 59 -5.37 3.12 -20.11
N GLN A 60 -5.69 4.14 -20.90
CA GLN A 60 -6.81 4.07 -21.84
C GLN A 60 -6.64 2.94 -22.87
N ALA A 61 -5.40 2.65 -23.31
CA ALA A 61 -5.09 1.54 -24.20
C ALA A 61 -5.25 0.14 -23.57
N VAL A 62 -5.56 0.04 -22.27
CA VAL A 62 -5.86 -1.23 -21.59
C VAL A 62 -7.24 -1.74 -21.95
N PHE A 63 -8.15 -0.83 -22.30
CA PHE A 63 -9.55 -1.12 -22.54
C PHE A 63 -9.82 -1.41 -24.03
N ASP A 64 -10.81 -2.27 -24.29
CA ASP A 64 -11.38 -2.45 -25.62
C ASP A 64 -12.49 -1.42 -25.91
N ASN A 65 -13.12 -1.55 -27.08
CA ASN A 65 -14.22 -0.66 -27.49
C ASN A 65 -15.46 -0.76 -26.56
N ASP A 66 -15.68 -1.91 -25.92
CA ASP A 66 -16.76 -2.11 -24.93
C ASP A 66 -16.37 -1.58 -23.54
N GLY A 67 -15.10 -1.22 -23.34
CA GLY A 67 -14.55 -0.76 -22.07
C GLY A 67 -14.11 -1.88 -21.12
N LYS A 68 -13.91 -3.11 -21.62
CA LYS A 68 -13.36 -4.25 -20.85
C LYS A 68 -11.84 -4.16 -20.79
N ALA A 69 -11.27 -4.47 -19.64
CA ALA A 69 -9.84 -4.30 -19.35
C ALA A 69 -8.98 -5.48 -19.85
N LEU A 70 -8.99 -5.76 -21.16
CA LEU A 70 -8.25 -6.90 -21.74
C LEU A 70 -6.73 -6.78 -21.56
N GLY A 71 -6.20 -5.55 -21.53
CA GLY A 71 -4.77 -5.27 -21.34
C GLY A 71 -4.29 -5.25 -19.89
N PHE A 72 -5.13 -5.64 -18.91
CA PHE A 72 -4.87 -5.34 -17.49
C PHE A 72 -3.58 -5.98 -16.96
N GLN A 73 -3.23 -7.18 -17.43
CA GLN A 73 -1.97 -7.83 -17.07
C GLN A 73 -0.73 -7.02 -17.46
N LYS A 74 -0.77 -6.31 -18.60
CA LYS A 74 0.32 -5.42 -19.02
C LYS A 74 0.37 -4.16 -18.15
N ALA A 75 -0.79 -3.62 -17.79
CA ALA A 75 -0.89 -2.49 -16.88
C ALA A 75 -0.34 -2.84 -15.49
N LEU A 76 -0.70 -3.99 -14.93
CA LEU A 76 -0.22 -4.47 -13.62
C LEU A 76 1.31 -4.52 -13.57
N LYS A 77 1.98 -5.00 -14.62
CA LYS A 77 3.45 -5.00 -14.67
C LYS A 77 4.03 -3.59 -14.55
N LEU A 78 3.45 -2.61 -15.24
CA LEU A 78 3.87 -1.21 -15.16
C LEU A 78 3.59 -0.62 -13.77
N ILE A 79 2.43 -0.94 -13.19
CA ILE A 79 2.03 -0.49 -11.86
C ILE A 79 3.02 -1.01 -10.79
N VAL A 80 3.37 -2.30 -10.85
CA VAL A 80 4.29 -2.93 -9.90
C VAL A 80 5.72 -2.41 -10.04
N LEU A 81 6.18 -2.19 -11.28
CA LEU A 81 7.57 -1.79 -11.55
C LEU A 81 7.80 -0.28 -11.51
N GLY A 82 6.76 0.53 -11.71
CA GLY A 82 6.87 1.97 -11.93
C GLY A 82 5.81 2.82 -11.25
N GLY A 83 4.77 2.22 -10.67
CA GLY A 83 3.67 2.96 -10.04
C GLY A 83 2.65 3.54 -11.03
N VAL A 84 1.76 4.39 -10.51
CA VAL A 84 0.60 4.95 -11.22
C VAL A 84 0.69 6.47 -11.24
N ASP A 85 0.38 7.09 -12.39
CA ASP A 85 0.22 8.53 -12.47
C ASP A 85 -0.93 9.03 -11.57
N PRO A 86 -0.72 10.11 -10.80
CA PRO A 86 -1.73 10.67 -9.90
C PRO A 86 -3.10 10.93 -10.53
N SER A 87 -3.16 11.28 -11.81
CA SER A 87 -4.38 11.67 -12.52
C SER A 87 -5.34 10.50 -12.77
N ILE A 88 -4.83 9.29 -13.01
CA ILE A 88 -5.64 8.07 -13.25
C ILE A 88 -5.74 7.17 -12.03
N ARG A 89 -5.01 7.48 -10.95
CA ARG A 89 -4.97 6.67 -9.74
C ARG A 89 -6.35 6.34 -9.17
N PRO A 90 -7.34 7.27 -9.10
CA PRO A 90 -8.68 6.91 -8.64
C PRO A 90 -9.29 5.78 -9.46
N GLU A 91 -9.22 5.88 -10.79
CA GLU A 91 -9.79 4.87 -11.70
C GLU A 91 -9.05 3.53 -11.60
N VAL A 92 -7.71 3.55 -11.61
CA VAL A 92 -6.89 2.33 -11.51
C VAL A 92 -7.17 1.59 -10.20
N TRP A 93 -7.33 2.32 -9.09
CA TRP A 93 -7.62 1.71 -7.78
C TRP A 93 -8.98 1.02 -7.72
N GLU A 94 -9.98 1.51 -8.45
CA GLU A 94 -11.28 0.81 -8.53
C GLU A 94 -11.12 -0.62 -9.11
N PHE A 95 -10.16 -0.84 -10.02
CA PHE A 95 -9.85 -2.18 -10.52
C PHE A 95 -8.97 -3.00 -9.56
N LEU A 96 -7.95 -2.37 -8.96
CA LEU A 96 -7.05 -3.07 -8.03
C LEU A 96 -7.75 -3.54 -6.76
N LEU A 97 -8.76 -2.79 -6.29
CA LEU A 97 -9.58 -3.15 -5.13
C LEU A 97 -10.71 -4.12 -5.48
N GLY A 98 -10.89 -4.46 -6.75
CA GLY A 98 -11.94 -5.38 -7.19
C GLY A 98 -13.35 -4.77 -7.20
N CYS A 99 -13.49 -3.44 -7.18
CA CYS A 99 -14.79 -2.79 -7.34
C CYS A 99 -15.40 -3.06 -8.73
N TYR A 100 -14.54 -3.33 -9.72
CA TYR A 100 -14.94 -3.71 -11.07
C TYR A 100 -14.31 -5.03 -11.51
N SER A 101 -15.09 -5.84 -12.21
CA SER A 101 -14.56 -6.97 -12.99
C SER A 101 -13.79 -6.47 -14.21
N LEU A 102 -12.78 -7.21 -14.65
CA LEU A 102 -12.08 -6.96 -15.93
C LEU A 102 -13.01 -7.07 -17.14
N SER A 103 -14.11 -7.82 -17.01
CA SER A 103 -15.16 -7.95 -18.02
C SER A 103 -16.24 -6.87 -17.94
N SER A 104 -16.17 -5.94 -16.98
CA SER A 104 -17.12 -4.84 -16.87
C SER A 104 -17.00 -3.89 -18.06
N THR A 105 -18.13 -3.36 -18.51
CA THR A 105 -18.18 -2.37 -19.59
C THR A 105 -17.99 -0.96 -19.04
N ALA A 106 -17.59 -0.02 -19.91
CA ALA A 106 -17.45 1.38 -19.51
C ALA A 106 -18.80 1.99 -19.07
N GLU A 107 -19.89 1.61 -19.74
CA GLU A 107 -21.27 2.02 -19.42
C GLU A 107 -21.65 1.62 -17.99
N TYR A 108 -21.51 0.35 -17.65
CA TYR A 108 -21.83 -0.18 -16.31
C TYR A 108 -21.06 0.55 -15.20
N ARG A 109 -19.76 0.82 -15.43
CA ARG A 109 -18.96 1.60 -14.48
C ARG A 109 -19.41 3.05 -14.37
N ARG A 110 -19.91 3.65 -15.45
CA ARG A 110 -20.41 5.03 -15.45
C ARG A 110 -21.69 5.13 -14.62
N GLU A 111 -22.61 4.20 -14.79
CA GLU A 111 -23.86 4.12 -14.01
C GLU A 111 -23.59 3.98 -12.51
N LEU A 112 -22.67 3.07 -12.12
CA LEU A 112 -22.28 2.90 -10.72
C LEU A 112 -21.69 4.16 -10.09
N ARG A 113 -21.01 5.01 -10.85
CA ARG A 113 -20.47 6.27 -10.32
C ARG A 113 -21.55 7.33 -10.15
N THR A 114 -22.53 7.38 -11.04
CA THR A 114 -23.67 8.30 -10.92
C THR A 114 -24.58 7.94 -9.74
N ALA A 115 -24.62 6.66 -9.36
CA ALA A 115 -25.46 6.17 -8.27
C ALA A 115 -24.86 6.33 -6.84
N ARG A 116 -23.60 6.78 -6.72
CA ARG A 116 -22.92 7.02 -5.43
C ARG A 116 -23.19 8.44 -4.92
#